data_AF-Q5LW78-F1
#
_entry.id   AF-Q5LW78-F1
#
_cell.length_a   1.000
_cell.length_b   1.000
_cell.length_c   1.000
_cell.angle_alpha   90.00
_cell.angle_beta   90.00
_cell.angle_gamma   90.00
#
_symmetry.space_group_name_H-M   'P 1'
#
loop_
_entity.id
_entity.type
_entity.pdbx_description
1 polymer ?
#
loop_
_entity_poly.entity_id
_entity_poly.type
_entity_poly.pdbx_seq_one_letter_code
_entity_poly.pdbx_strand_id
1 'polypeptide(L)'
;MVVSLVLLAGSLLLLGWSLLTFGSILTPALLVAALGVVVGVVLVLRFRLRAAPVWIVIDGSNVLYWRDETPNLHTVRQCVEGLVRNGWTPLLWFDANVGYLVGSQYMGPHELSRALRYPASHINVAPKGTPADPLLIEQAGDLGARIVTNDRFRDWVETYPQVADAGLFLRGSASDQGVSLRFAEEPARKRA
;
A
#
# COMPACT_ATOMS: atom_id res chain seq x y z
N MET A 1 10.96 -14.11 -2.47
CA MET A 1 11.07 -15.41 -1.78
C MET A 1 11.95 -16.39 -2.55
N VAL A 2 11.64 -16.69 -3.83
CA VAL A 2 12.42 -17.65 -4.65
C VAL A 2 13.91 -17.27 -4.71
N VAL A 3 14.24 -16.02 -5.04
CA VAL A 3 15.64 -15.54 -5.10
C VAL A 3 16.38 -15.73 -3.76
N SER A 4 15.72 -15.44 -2.64
CA SER A 4 16.30 -15.58 -1.30
C SER A 4 16.57 -17.06 -0.94
N LEU A 5 15.68 -17.97 -1.35
CA LEU A 5 15.85 -19.41 -1.15
C LEU A 5 16.96 -19.98 -2.03
N VAL A 6 17.05 -19.54 -3.29
CA VAL A 6 18.13 -19.92 -4.22
C VAL A 6 19.48 -19.44 -3.70
N LEU A 7 19.56 -18.19 -3.23
CA LEU A 7 20.77 -17.65 -2.62
C LEU A 7 21.20 -18.45 -1.38
N LEU A 8 20.24 -18.76 -0.50
CA LEU A 8 20.51 -19.53 0.71
C LEU A 8 20.99 -20.95 0.38
N ALA A 9 20.30 -21.64 -0.52
CA ALA A 9 20.66 -22.99 -0.96
C ALA A 9 22.04 -23.02 -1.63
N GLY A 10 22.31 -22.10 -2.55
CA GLY A 10 23.62 -21.99 -3.21
C GLY A 10 24.74 -21.68 -2.21
N SER A 11 24.48 -20.83 -1.22
CA SER A 11 25.45 -20.47 -0.19
C SER A 11 25.72 -21.64 0.77
N LEU A 12 24.72 -22.44 1.12
CA LEU A 12 24.88 -23.66 1.92
C LEU A 12 25.66 -24.74 1.16
N LEU A 13 25.41 -24.91 -0.14
CA LEU A 13 26.16 -25.83 -0.99
C LEU A 13 27.63 -25.41 -1.11
N LEU A 14 27.91 -24.13 -1.32
CA LEU A 14 29.27 -23.60 -1.37
C LEU A 14 29.99 -23.74 -0.02
N LEU A 15 29.28 -23.53 1.08
CA LEU A 15 29.80 -23.72 2.43
C LEU A 15 30.21 -25.18 2.65
N GLY A 16 29.31 -26.12 2.31
CA GLY A 16 29.55 -27.56 2.43
C GLY A 16 30.72 -28.02 1.54
N TRP A 17 30.76 -27.57 0.29
CA TRP A 17 31.87 -27.83 -0.63
C TRP A 17 33.20 -27.34 -0.04
N SER A 18 33.26 -26.08 0.39
CA SER A 18 34.48 -25.48 0.95
C SER A 18 35.00 -26.24 2.17
N LEU A 19 34.10 -26.63 3.09
CA LEU A 19 34.44 -27.40 4.28
C LEU A 19 34.92 -28.82 3.96
N LEU A 20 34.33 -29.49 2.95
CA LEU A 20 34.73 -30.83 2.53
C LEU A 20 36.09 -30.84 1.81
N THR A 21 36.38 -29.83 1.00
CA THR A 21 37.61 -29.78 0.20
C THR A 21 38.80 -29.21 0.98
N PHE A 22 38.58 -28.16 1.78
CA PHE A 22 39.64 -27.39 2.43
C PHE A 22 39.57 -27.42 3.96
N GLY A 23 38.62 -28.15 4.55
CA GLY A 23 38.41 -28.18 6.00
C GLY A 23 38.00 -26.81 6.54
N SER A 24 38.47 -26.47 7.74
CA SER A 24 38.18 -25.20 8.41
C SER A 24 39.11 -24.06 8.02
N ILE A 25 39.89 -24.20 6.94
CA ILE A 25 40.80 -23.16 6.47
C ILE A 25 39.97 -21.97 5.96
N LEU A 26 40.35 -20.77 6.38
CA LEU A 26 39.72 -19.52 5.95
C LEU A 26 40.03 -19.25 4.47
N THR A 27 39.25 -19.86 3.59
CA THR A 27 39.29 -19.58 2.15
C THR A 27 38.33 -18.46 1.79
N PRO A 28 38.59 -17.70 0.72
CA PRO A 28 37.62 -16.72 0.19
C PRO A 28 36.25 -17.35 -0.09
N ALA A 29 36.21 -18.61 -0.55
CA ALA A 29 34.98 -19.35 -0.78
C ALA A 29 34.18 -19.58 0.51
N LEU A 30 34.85 -19.93 1.61
CA LEU A 30 34.21 -20.08 2.93
C LEU A 30 33.59 -18.76 3.41
N LEU A 31 34.31 -17.64 3.24
CA LEU A 31 33.84 -16.31 3.65
C LEU A 31 32.62 -15.86 2.83
N VAL A 32 32.65 -16.03 1.51
CA VAL A 32 31.52 -15.69 0.62
C VAL A 32 30.30 -16.57 0.94
N ALA A 33 30.51 -17.87 1.17
CA ALA A 33 29.44 -18.79 1.54
C ALA A 33 28.80 -18.43 2.88
N ALA A 34 29.61 -18.14 3.90
CA ALA A 34 29.12 -17.74 5.22
C ALA A 34 28.30 -16.45 5.16
N LEU A 35 28.80 -15.42 4.46
CA LEU A 35 28.07 -14.18 4.25
C LEU A 35 26.76 -14.41 3.48
N GLY A 36 26.78 -15.23 2.43
CA GLY A 36 25.60 -15.58 1.65
C GLY A 36 24.53 -16.31 2.46
N VAL A 37 24.94 -17.20 3.38
CA VAL A 37 24.01 -17.85 4.34
C VAL A 37 23.38 -16.82 5.26
N VAL A 38 24.18 -15.93 5.86
CA VAL A 38 23.66 -14.88 6.75
C VAL A 38 22.67 -13.98 6.01
N VAL A 39 23.02 -13.50 4.82
CA VAL A 39 22.13 -12.67 3.99
C VAL A 39 20.87 -13.43 3.61
N GLY A 40 20.99 -14.68 3.17
CA GLY A 40 19.86 -15.55 2.80
C GLY A 40 18.89 -15.75 3.97
N VAL A 41 19.41 -16.10 5.15
CA VAL A 41 18.62 -16.27 6.38
C VAL A 41 17.92 -14.96 6.76
N VAL A 42 18.63 -13.83 6.77
CA VAL A 42 18.04 -12.52 7.08
C VAL A 42 16.91 -12.18 6.10
N LEU A 43 17.08 -12.43 4.81
CA LEU A 43 16.06 -12.17 3.80
C LEU A 43 14.83 -13.08 3.95
N VAL A 44 15.04 -14.37 4.25
CA VAL A 44 13.94 -15.31 4.51
C VAL A 44 13.19 -14.92 5.77
N LEU A 45 13.90 -14.62 6.87
CA LEU A 45 13.30 -14.17 8.12
C LEU A 45 12.52 -12.86 7.90
N ARG A 46 13.09 -11.87 7.23
CA ARG A 46 12.37 -10.63 6.89
C ARG A 46 11.11 -10.87 6.06
N PHE A 47 11.14 -11.84 5.15
CA PHE A 47 9.96 -12.19 4.37
C PHE A 47 8.91 -12.92 5.21
N ARG A 48 9.31 -13.83 6.10
CA ARG A 48 8.42 -14.58 6.98
C ARG A 48 7.82 -13.72 8.10
N LEU A 49 8.59 -12.76 8.58
CA LEU A 49 8.20 -11.82 9.64
C LEU A 49 7.51 -10.57 9.08
N ARG A 50 7.33 -10.45 7.76
CA ARG A 50 6.53 -9.37 7.19
C ARG A 50 5.09 -9.55 7.67
N ALA A 51 4.62 -8.58 8.45
CA ALA A 51 3.22 -8.51 8.82
C ALA A 51 2.35 -8.44 7.56
N ALA A 52 1.18 -9.07 7.62
CA ALA A 52 0.18 -8.92 6.57
C ALA A 52 -0.15 -7.43 6.40
N PRO A 53 -0.32 -6.95 5.16
CA PRO A 53 -0.69 -5.56 4.93
C PRO A 53 -2.01 -5.24 5.63
N VAL A 54 -2.03 -4.13 6.36
CA VAL A 54 -3.27 -3.59 6.92
C VAL A 54 -3.85 -2.62 5.89
N TRP A 55 -4.75 -3.13 5.06
CA TRP A 55 -5.29 -2.38 3.93
C TRP A 55 -6.17 -1.22 4.37
N ILE A 56 -6.04 -0.12 3.64
CA ILE A 56 -6.97 1.00 3.71
C ILE A 56 -7.23 1.50 2.29
N VAL A 57 -8.50 1.68 1.94
CA VAL A 57 -8.90 2.20 0.63
C VAL A 57 -9.03 3.70 0.71
N ILE A 58 -8.47 4.42 -0.26
CA ILE A 58 -8.56 5.88 -0.35
C ILE A 58 -9.43 6.23 -1.54
N ASP A 59 -10.45 7.02 -1.28
CA ASP A 59 -11.18 7.77 -2.30
C ASP A 59 -10.30 8.95 -2.75
N GLY A 60 -9.47 8.68 -3.75
CA GLY A 60 -8.54 9.64 -4.31
C GLY A 60 -9.26 10.82 -4.95
N SER A 61 -10.41 10.60 -5.58
CA SER A 61 -11.26 11.66 -6.13
C SER A 61 -11.75 12.62 -5.06
N ASN A 62 -12.23 12.12 -3.91
CA ASN A 62 -12.67 12.97 -2.81
C ASN A 62 -11.50 13.68 -2.10
N VAL A 63 -10.43 12.94 -1.79
CA VAL A 63 -9.26 13.48 -1.07
C VAL A 63 -8.54 14.56 -1.89
N LEU A 64 -8.63 14.48 -3.23
CA LEU A 64 -8.10 15.47 -4.14
C LEU A 64 -8.59 16.90 -3.83
N TYR A 65 -9.84 17.03 -3.33
CA TYR A 65 -10.50 18.29 -3.06
C TYR A 65 -10.44 18.74 -1.59
N TRP A 66 -9.74 18.01 -0.71
CA TRP A 66 -9.72 18.33 0.72
C TRP A 66 -9.06 19.66 1.06
N ARG A 67 -8.24 20.23 0.17
CA ARG A 67 -7.61 21.54 0.35
C ARG A 67 -8.36 22.56 -0.51
N ASP A 68 -9.08 23.45 0.15
CA ASP A 68 -9.74 24.62 -0.45
C ASP A 68 -10.65 24.27 -1.64
N GLU A 69 -11.26 23.08 -1.61
CA GLU A 69 -12.12 22.55 -2.69
C GLU A 69 -11.48 22.64 -4.09
N THR A 70 -10.15 22.60 -4.13
CA THR A 70 -9.37 22.72 -5.38
C THR A 70 -8.62 21.41 -5.62
N PRO A 71 -8.70 20.84 -6.83
CA PRO A 71 -8.10 19.54 -7.09
C PRO A 71 -6.58 19.59 -6.97
N ASN A 72 -6.01 18.85 -6.02
CA ASN A 72 -4.58 18.90 -5.73
C ASN A 72 -3.98 17.52 -5.37
N LEU A 73 -3.16 16.96 -6.27
CA LEU A 73 -2.48 15.67 -6.05
C LEU A 73 -1.52 15.69 -4.86
N HIS A 74 -0.99 16.86 -4.48
CA HIS A 74 -0.15 16.98 -3.29
C HIS A 74 -0.94 16.62 -2.03
N THR A 75 -2.22 16.97 -1.97
CA THR A 75 -3.10 16.62 -0.84
C THR A 75 -3.25 15.11 -0.73
N VAL A 76 -3.51 14.43 -1.85
CA VAL A 76 -3.60 12.96 -1.87
C VAL A 76 -2.28 12.31 -1.45
N ARG A 77 -1.16 12.83 -1.96
CA ARG A 77 0.18 12.34 -1.58
C ARG A 77 0.44 12.49 -0.08
N GLN A 78 0.11 13.63 0.52
CA GLN A 78 0.26 13.83 1.96
C GLN A 78 -0.62 12.86 2.77
N CYS A 79 -1.82 12.56 2.28
CA CYS A 79 -2.69 11.54 2.88
C CYS A 79 -2.05 10.14 2.85
N VAL A 80 -1.54 9.72 1.69
CA VAL A 80 -0.81 8.46 1.51
C VAL A 80 0.40 8.37 2.44
N GLU A 81 1.24 9.42 2.46
CA GLU A 81 2.42 9.48 3.33
C GLU A 81 2.03 9.43 4.83
N GLY A 82 0.91 10.04 5.21
CA GLY A 82 0.34 9.94 6.56
C GLY A 82 -0.06 8.50 6.92
N LEU A 83 -0.78 7.82 6.04
CA LEU A 83 -1.26 6.46 6.27
C LEU A 83 -0.14 5.44 6.31
N VAL A 84 0.82 5.52 5.37
CA VAL A 84 1.99 4.64 5.34
C VAL A 84 2.83 4.80 6.61
N ARG A 85 3.03 6.04 7.10
CA ARG A 85 3.74 6.29 8.37
C ARG A 85 3.04 5.67 9.58
N ASN A 86 1.72 5.51 9.53
CA ASN A 86 0.91 4.87 10.57
C ASN A 86 0.74 3.35 10.35
N GLY A 87 1.49 2.74 9.43
CA GLY A 87 1.50 1.29 9.21
C GLY A 87 0.40 0.75 8.31
N TRP A 88 -0.42 1.63 7.72
CA TRP A 88 -1.44 1.23 6.75
C TRP A 88 -0.84 0.98 5.37
N THR A 89 -1.53 0.18 4.57
CA THR A 89 -1.23 -0.04 3.15
C THR A 89 -2.34 0.57 2.30
N PRO A 90 -2.16 1.82 1.82
CA PRO A 90 -3.11 2.48 0.94
C PRO A 90 -3.35 1.75 -0.38
N LEU A 91 -4.61 1.76 -0.80
CA LEU A 91 -5.07 1.41 -2.13
C LEU A 91 -5.98 2.53 -2.63
N LEU A 92 -5.60 3.19 -3.73
CA LEU A 92 -6.28 4.40 -4.18
C LEU A 92 -7.26 4.08 -5.30
N TRP A 93 -8.39 4.76 -5.28
CA TRP A 93 -9.34 4.82 -6.39
C TRP A 93 -9.53 6.25 -6.86
N PHE A 94 -9.58 6.44 -8.17
CA PHE A 94 -9.89 7.71 -8.81
C PHE A 94 -10.93 7.52 -9.90
N ASP A 95 -11.70 8.57 -10.16
CA ASP A 95 -12.54 8.65 -11.35
C ASP A 95 -11.70 8.81 -12.61
N ALA A 96 -12.29 8.41 -13.75
CA ALA A 96 -11.65 8.47 -15.05
C ALA A 96 -11.21 9.90 -15.47
N ASN A 97 -11.77 10.94 -14.86
CA ASN A 97 -11.47 12.33 -15.16
C ASN A 97 -10.30 12.92 -14.38
N VAL A 98 -9.72 12.20 -13.41
CA VAL A 98 -8.69 12.74 -12.48
C VAL A 98 -7.55 13.45 -13.20
N GLY A 99 -7.05 12.89 -14.31
CA GLY A 99 -5.96 13.49 -15.07
C GLY A 99 -6.28 14.87 -15.66
N TYR A 100 -7.56 15.10 -16.00
CA TYR A 100 -8.04 16.38 -16.51
C TYR A 100 -8.36 17.38 -15.40
N LEU A 101 -8.50 16.93 -14.16
CA LEU A 101 -8.69 17.82 -13.00
C LEU A 101 -7.36 18.42 -12.54
N VAL A 102 -6.27 17.66 -12.67
CA VAL A 102 -4.94 18.01 -12.15
C VAL A 102 -3.92 18.36 -13.24
N GLY A 103 -4.36 18.26 -14.49
CA GLY A 103 -3.58 18.49 -15.71
C GLY A 103 -4.51 18.65 -16.91
N SER A 104 -4.00 18.43 -18.12
CA SER A 104 -4.75 18.61 -19.37
C SER A 104 -4.91 17.33 -20.19
N GLN A 105 -4.69 16.16 -19.58
CA GLN A 105 -4.70 14.87 -20.27
C GLN A 105 -5.21 13.75 -19.36
N TYR A 106 -5.60 12.64 -19.97
CA TYR A 106 -5.88 11.41 -19.22
C TYR A 106 -4.63 10.95 -18.44
N MET A 107 -4.84 10.47 -17.21
CA MET A 107 -3.80 9.89 -16.37
C MET A 107 -4.28 8.52 -15.86
N GLY A 108 -3.55 7.47 -16.21
CA GLY A 108 -3.78 6.13 -15.67
C GLY A 108 -2.96 5.87 -14.40
N PRO A 109 -2.98 4.63 -13.90
CA PRO A 109 -2.22 4.24 -12.71
C PRO A 109 -0.73 4.57 -12.77
N HIS A 110 -0.10 4.46 -13.93
CA HIS A 110 1.33 4.71 -14.09
C HIS A 110 1.68 6.21 -14.05
N GLU A 111 0.87 7.07 -14.67
CA GLU A 111 1.01 8.52 -14.59
C GLU A 111 0.79 9.03 -13.17
N LEU A 112 -0.27 8.55 -12.51
CA LEU A 112 -0.59 8.88 -11.12
C LEU A 112 0.48 8.37 -10.15
N SER A 113 1.03 7.18 -10.41
CA SER A 113 2.13 6.61 -9.63
C SER A 113 3.35 7.53 -9.57
N ARG A 114 3.74 8.12 -10.71
CA ARG A 114 4.84 9.09 -10.78
C ARG A 114 4.52 10.36 -10.02
N ALA A 115 3.30 10.89 -10.15
CA ALA A 115 2.89 12.13 -9.48
C ALA A 115 2.78 11.96 -7.96
N LEU A 116 2.20 10.85 -7.50
CA LEU A 116 1.99 10.53 -6.09
C LEU A 116 3.21 9.90 -5.41
N ARG A 117 4.21 9.46 -6.19
CA ARG A 117 5.37 8.67 -5.72
C ARG A 117 4.94 7.41 -4.96
N TYR A 118 3.93 6.74 -5.49
CA TYR A 118 3.33 5.55 -4.89
C TYR A 118 3.17 4.42 -5.92
N PRO A 119 3.27 3.13 -5.56
CA PRO A 119 3.27 2.04 -6.54
C PRO A 119 2.00 2.02 -7.39
N ALA A 120 2.16 1.93 -8.72
CA ALA A 120 1.03 1.86 -9.65
C ALA A 120 0.09 0.67 -9.38
N SER A 121 0.61 -0.42 -8.82
CA SER A 121 -0.17 -1.60 -8.41
C SER A 121 -1.17 -1.33 -7.27
N HIS A 122 -1.06 -0.17 -6.60
CA HIS A 122 -1.96 0.26 -5.55
C HIS A 122 -2.81 1.47 -5.97
N ILE A 123 -2.87 1.77 -7.27
CA ILE A 123 -3.64 2.89 -7.80
C ILE A 123 -4.57 2.35 -8.87
N ASN A 124 -5.86 2.53 -8.65
CA ASN A 124 -6.92 2.18 -9.59
C ASN A 124 -7.57 3.44 -10.13
N VAL A 125 -7.92 3.41 -11.41
CA VAL A 125 -8.69 4.45 -12.07
C VAL A 125 -9.91 3.78 -12.67
N ALA A 126 -11.09 4.29 -12.35
CA ALA A 126 -12.34 3.76 -12.87
C ALA A 126 -12.37 3.82 -14.40
N PRO A 127 -12.94 2.83 -15.10
CA PRO A 127 -13.16 2.90 -16.53
C PRO A 127 -14.01 4.11 -16.90
N LYS A 128 -13.79 4.65 -18.11
CA LYS A 128 -14.58 5.79 -18.61
C LYS A 128 -16.07 5.45 -18.59
N GLY A 129 -16.88 6.35 -18.01
CA GLY A 129 -18.33 6.19 -17.93
C GLY A 129 -18.80 5.27 -16.78
N THR A 130 -17.88 4.79 -15.95
CA THR A 130 -18.19 4.02 -14.74
C THR A 130 -17.84 4.87 -13.51
N PRO A 131 -18.75 5.01 -12.52
CA PRO A 131 -18.44 5.70 -11.28
C PRO A 131 -17.38 4.92 -10.47
N ALA A 132 -16.46 5.61 -9.80
CA ALA A 132 -15.46 4.95 -8.97
C ALA A 132 -16.05 4.37 -7.65
N ASP A 133 -17.09 4.98 -7.09
CA ASP A 133 -17.61 4.64 -5.77
C ASP A 133 -17.97 3.15 -5.60
N PRO A 134 -18.72 2.50 -6.52
CA PRO A 134 -19.08 1.09 -6.35
C PRO A 134 -17.85 0.18 -6.35
N LEU A 135 -16.90 0.45 -7.26
CA LEU A 135 -15.65 -0.31 -7.38
C LEU A 135 -14.79 -0.17 -6.12
N LEU A 136 -14.76 1.04 -5.57
CA LEU A 136 -14.08 1.37 -4.33
C LEU A 136 -14.71 0.64 -3.13
N ILE A 137 -16.05 0.70 -2.99
CA ILE A 137 -16.79 0.08 -1.89
C ILE A 137 -16.67 -1.44 -1.93
N GLU A 138 -16.78 -2.06 -3.11
CA GLU A 138 -16.57 -3.49 -3.30
C GLU A 138 -15.17 -3.90 -2.87
N GLN A 139 -14.15 -3.19 -3.35
CA GLN A 139 -12.77 -3.52 -3.01
C GLN A 139 -12.45 -3.31 -1.53
N ALA A 140 -13.06 -2.32 -0.88
CA ALA A 140 -12.94 -2.15 0.56
C ALA A 140 -13.56 -3.32 1.33
N GLY A 141 -14.72 -3.82 0.86
CA GLY A 141 -15.37 -5.02 1.39
C GLY A 141 -14.50 -6.27 1.25
N ASP A 142 -13.98 -6.53 0.05
CA ASP A 142 -13.14 -7.70 -0.25
C ASP A 142 -11.86 -7.74 0.60
N LEU A 143 -11.28 -6.57 0.88
CA LEU A 143 -10.07 -6.43 1.69
C LEU A 143 -10.34 -6.34 3.20
N GLY A 144 -11.61 -6.22 3.62
CA GLY A 144 -11.97 -5.89 5.00
C GLY A 144 -11.35 -4.57 5.46
N ALA A 145 -11.23 -3.61 4.54
CA ALA A 145 -10.52 -2.35 4.71
C ALA A 145 -11.48 -1.19 5.03
N ARG A 146 -10.98 -0.19 5.76
CA ARG A 146 -11.68 1.10 5.93
C ARG A 146 -11.49 1.98 4.70
N ILE A 147 -12.39 2.94 4.51
CA ILE A 147 -12.39 3.89 3.41
C ILE A 147 -12.03 5.29 3.91
N VAL A 148 -11.01 5.91 3.31
CA VAL A 148 -10.66 7.32 3.52
C VAL A 148 -11.44 8.17 2.52
N THR A 149 -12.45 8.88 3.01
CA THR A 149 -13.25 9.83 2.24
C THR A 149 -13.96 10.78 3.22
N ASN A 150 -14.47 11.91 2.74
CA ASN A 150 -15.46 12.73 3.43
C ASN A 150 -16.89 12.55 2.89
N ASP A 151 -17.05 11.75 1.82
CA ASP A 151 -18.37 11.41 1.27
C ASP A 151 -19.10 10.36 2.13
N ARG A 152 -20.43 10.45 2.18
CA ARG A 152 -21.29 9.48 2.86
C ARG A 152 -21.83 8.41 1.92
N PHE A 153 -21.60 8.50 0.61
CA PHE A 153 -22.06 7.53 -0.40
C PHE A 153 -23.55 7.17 -0.25
N ARG A 154 -24.40 8.18 0.03
CA ARG A 154 -25.82 7.95 0.38
C ARG A 154 -26.58 7.23 -0.71
N ASP A 155 -26.23 7.50 -1.96
CA ASP A 155 -26.86 6.91 -3.15
C ASP A 155 -26.57 5.41 -3.29
N TRP A 156 -25.55 4.92 -2.59
CA TRP A 156 -25.06 3.55 -2.67
C TRP A 156 -25.51 2.67 -1.48
N VAL A 157 -26.23 3.22 -0.50
CA VAL A 157 -26.63 2.50 0.73
C VAL A 157 -27.55 1.31 0.44
N GLU A 158 -28.46 1.42 -0.52
CA GLU A 158 -29.37 0.32 -0.89
C GLU A 158 -28.60 -0.89 -1.45
N THR A 159 -27.58 -0.64 -2.27
CA THR A 159 -26.75 -1.68 -2.89
C THR A 159 -25.67 -2.20 -1.94
N TYR A 160 -25.12 -1.33 -1.10
CA TYR A 160 -24.02 -1.62 -0.19
C TYR A 160 -24.36 -1.20 1.25
N PRO A 161 -25.10 -2.03 2.00
CA PRO A 161 -25.55 -1.71 3.36
C PRO A 161 -24.41 -1.38 4.34
N GLN A 162 -23.20 -1.89 4.10
CA GLN A 162 -22.01 -1.57 4.89
C GLN A 162 -21.65 -0.08 4.90
N VAL A 163 -22.08 0.68 3.90
CA VAL A 163 -21.91 2.14 3.84
C VAL A 163 -22.67 2.86 4.96
N ALA A 164 -23.69 2.23 5.56
CA ALA A 164 -24.35 2.79 6.72
C ALA A 164 -23.49 2.75 8.00
N ASP A 165 -22.44 1.92 8.05
CA ASP A 165 -21.55 1.81 9.19
C ASP A 165 -20.55 2.98 9.22
N ALA A 166 -20.66 3.84 10.22
CA ALA A 166 -19.72 4.95 10.44
C ALA A 166 -18.29 4.47 10.69
N GLY A 167 -18.09 3.25 11.20
CA GLY A 167 -16.79 2.63 11.43
C GLY A 167 -16.02 2.32 10.15
N LEU A 168 -16.73 2.15 9.02
CA LEU A 168 -16.13 1.91 7.72
C LEU A 168 -15.30 3.11 7.25
N PHE A 169 -15.67 4.33 7.64
CA PHE A 169 -15.05 5.55 7.13
C PHE A 169 -13.97 6.10 8.05
N LEU A 170 -12.87 6.53 7.46
CA LEU A 170 -11.85 7.35 8.09
C LEU A 170 -11.92 8.76 7.51
N ARG A 171 -12.39 9.72 8.31
CA ARG A 171 -12.56 11.11 7.91
C ARG A 171 -11.25 11.90 8.08
N GLY A 172 -11.08 12.96 7.31
CA GLY A 172 -9.89 13.79 7.37
C GLY A 172 -10.12 15.21 6.89
N SER A 173 -9.05 16.01 6.92
CA SER A 173 -9.02 17.37 6.40
C SER A 173 -7.60 17.74 5.98
N ALA A 174 -7.47 18.60 4.98
CA ALA A 174 -6.20 19.21 4.62
C ALA A 174 -6.12 20.65 5.14
N SER A 175 -4.92 21.06 5.54
CA SER A 175 -4.58 22.43 5.95
C SER A 175 -3.18 22.78 5.45
N ASP A 176 -2.70 23.99 5.74
CA ASP A 176 -1.31 24.39 5.47
C ASP A 176 -0.28 23.53 6.19
N GLN A 177 -0.65 22.97 7.35
CA GLN A 177 0.21 22.07 8.12
C GLN A 177 0.23 20.63 7.57
N GLY A 178 -0.58 20.35 6.55
CA GLY A 178 -0.69 19.04 5.90
C GLY A 178 -2.07 18.39 6.07
N VAL A 179 -2.12 17.07 5.85
CA VAL A 179 -3.34 16.27 5.97
C VAL A 179 -3.43 15.67 7.37
N SER A 180 -4.58 15.85 8.01
CA SER A 180 -4.93 15.24 9.30
C SER A 180 -6.03 14.20 9.09
N LEU A 181 -5.86 13.02 9.69
CA LEU A 181 -6.81 11.92 9.65
C LEU A 181 -7.32 11.65 11.06
N ARG A 182 -8.64 11.48 11.21
CA ARG A 182 -9.26 11.17 12.50
C ARG A 182 -9.22 9.67 12.74
N PHE A 183 -8.07 9.17 13.19
CA PHE A 183 -7.99 7.81 13.72
C PHE A 183 -8.81 7.76 15.01
N ALA A 184 -10.04 7.26 14.94
CA ALA A 184 -10.74 6.82 16.14
C ALA A 184 -9.84 5.78 16.82
N GLU A 185 -9.57 5.95 18.12
CA GLU A 185 -8.77 5.02 18.92
C GLU A 185 -9.21 3.58 18.60
N GLU A 186 -8.29 2.81 18.03
CA GLU A 186 -8.58 1.46 17.58
C GLU A 186 -8.90 0.61 18.82
N PRO A 187 -10.08 -0.03 18.95
CA PRO A 187 -10.22 -1.08 19.93
C PRO A 187 -9.24 -2.18 19.54
N ALA A 188 -8.31 -2.48 20.46
CA ALA A 188 -7.23 -3.44 20.28
C ALA A 188 -7.73 -4.68 19.52
N ARG A 189 -7.29 -4.84 18.28
CA ARG A 189 -7.65 -5.98 17.43
C ARG A 189 -7.21 -7.24 18.17
N LYS A 190 -8.16 -8.04 18.65
CA LYS A 190 -7.88 -9.39 19.15
C LYS A 190 -7.20 -10.13 18.01
N ARG A 191 -5.90 -10.42 18.19
CA ARG A 191 -5.18 -11.36 17.34
C ARG A 191 -5.88 -12.70 17.51
N ALA A 192 -6.51 -13.18 16.44
CA ALA A 192 -6.91 -14.58 16.32
C ALA A 192 -5.65 -15.45 16.18
#